data_AF-A0A135L867-F1
#
_entry.id   AF-A0A135L867-F1
#
_cell.length_a   1.000
_cell.length_b   1.000
_cell.length_c   1.000
_cell.angle_alpha   90.00
_cell.angle_beta   90.00
_cell.angle_gamma   90.00
#
_symmetry.space_group_name_H-M   'P 1'
#
loop_
_entity.id
_entity.type
_entity.pdbx_description
1 polymer ?
#
loop_
_entity_poly.entity_id
_entity_poly.type
_entity_poly.pdbx_seq_one_letter_code
_entity_poly.pdbx_strand_id
1 'polypeptide(L)'
;MPHSAAINQNSSDSLHVSLNSLSLTDSSTEVHKTSIVKRGHSGLNPFEKFLRPALEAAPVVNSSGELNPFKLYSPRNPSVQSIEDLARNTIPRHLSALQRTRRFTLQETDVLFVHARQFQEKWSVSEESFRNWKTLLSGWIEFPAVMLLNPSWGDYLPFQEMVVESTTLSWLQETLAKIQLELDDVIIFDIFPMLRDELLKDVQERMGPAKGKELVRDSFALTKASLSLIRPQILLSCQCCTKSSNEKWGFFDDPLATRLCSSVQASQKGEVRVIEADALRIQVVQGMHPQYVIQYQPSLEKHLVGLFAQVLGPFGTWHSRRMAMHDAAKVLFKLLASLRLQTQLYRRLCQEGAEIGGEQPVTARRLKELEAQLAGWECVFVEESFFPVQ
;
A
#
# COMPACT_ATOMS: atom_id res chain seq x y z
N MET A 1 52.97 -27.39 51.69
CA MET A 1 54.39 -27.06 51.41
C MET A 1 54.55 -26.97 49.91
N PRO A 2 55.03 -25.83 49.35
CA PRO A 2 54.95 -24.46 49.88
C PRO A 2 53.56 -23.89 49.51
N HIS A 3 53.25 -22.72 48.90
CA HIS A 3 53.71 -21.29 48.95
C HIS A 3 52.39 -20.45 48.99
N SER A 4 52.24 -19.26 49.62
CA SER A 4 52.87 -17.92 49.47
C SER A 4 52.47 -17.16 48.18
N ALA A 5 52.16 -15.85 48.17
CA ALA A 5 51.80 -14.87 49.23
C ALA A 5 51.30 -13.52 48.60
N ALA A 6 50.93 -12.54 49.44
CA ALA A 6 50.53 -11.13 49.15
C ALA A 6 49.14 -10.93 48.46
N ILE A 7 48.27 -9.95 48.76
CA ILE A 7 48.27 -8.63 49.47
C ILE A 7 48.52 -7.39 48.60
N ASN A 8 47.42 -6.75 48.13
CA ASN A 8 47.07 -5.29 48.22
C ASN A 8 45.75 -5.03 47.45
N GLN A 9 44.73 -4.38 48.00
CA GLN A 9 44.51 -2.95 48.36
C GLN A 9 44.07 -2.03 47.20
N ASN A 10 42.80 -1.60 47.30
CA ASN A 10 42.15 -0.32 46.93
C ASN A 10 42.59 0.50 45.69
N SER A 11 41.65 0.63 44.72
CA SER A 11 41.23 1.89 44.07
C SER A 11 39.81 1.62 43.50
N SER A 12 38.71 2.26 43.92
CA SER A 12 38.28 3.66 43.76
C SER A 12 38.31 4.20 42.32
N ASP A 13 37.12 4.57 41.84
CA ASP A 13 36.77 5.51 40.76
C ASP A 13 37.20 5.19 39.31
N SER A 14 36.45 5.55 38.25
CA SER A 14 35.15 6.27 38.17
C SER A 14 34.27 5.73 37.01
N LEU A 15 32.95 5.82 37.15
CA LEU A 15 32.01 5.59 36.03
C LEU A 15 31.70 6.89 35.29
N HIS A 16 32.52 7.21 34.29
CA HIS A 16 32.41 8.43 33.49
C HIS A 16 31.27 8.36 32.45
N VAL A 17 30.01 8.42 32.91
CA VAL A 17 28.83 8.46 32.03
C VAL A 17 28.67 9.87 31.44
N SER A 18 29.11 10.05 30.19
CA SER A 18 29.10 11.34 29.49
C SER A 18 27.70 11.73 29.00
N LEU A 19 27.20 12.90 29.41
CA LEU A 19 25.88 13.45 29.05
C LEU A 19 25.92 14.38 27.81
N ASN A 20 26.83 14.15 26.88
CA ASN A 20 27.09 15.03 25.72
C ASN A 20 26.28 14.65 24.47
N SER A 21 24.94 14.53 24.58
CA SER A 21 24.06 14.18 23.45
C SER A 21 22.74 14.95 23.38
N LEU A 22 22.69 16.17 23.96
CA LEU A 22 21.63 17.15 23.74
C LEU A 22 22.22 18.52 23.41
N SER A 23 22.35 18.83 22.12
CA SER A 23 22.65 20.17 21.62
C SER A 23 21.78 20.46 20.40
N LEU A 24 21.06 21.59 20.43
CA LEU A 24 20.19 22.08 19.36
C LEU A 24 20.35 23.60 19.27
N THR A 25 21.18 24.07 18.34
CA THR A 25 21.27 25.48 17.91
C THR A 25 21.64 25.55 16.44
N ASP A 26 21.04 26.52 15.74
CA ASP A 26 21.06 26.67 14.28
C ASP A 26 22.36 27.24 13.66
N SER A 27 22.25 27.50 12.35
CA SER A 27 23.06 28.39 11.47
C SER A 27 24.22 27.76 10.67
N SER A 28 24.44 28.12 9.39
CA SER A 28 23.58 28.83 8.42
C SER A 28 24.13 28.76 6.98
N THR A 29 23.25 29.00 5.99
CA THR A 29 23.52 29.62 4.66
C THR A 29 24.70 29.16 3.77
N GLU A 30 24.39 28.71 2.55
CA GLU A 30 24.72 29.43 1.29
C GLU A 30 23.64 29.05 0.22
N VAL A 31 22.90 30.00 -0.38
CA VAL A 31 23.24 30.86 -1.54
C VAL A 31 23.43 30.07 -2.85
N HIS A 32 22.43 30.10 -3.75
CA HIS A 32 22.67 30.24 -5.20
C HIS A 32 21.46 30.79 -6.01
N LYS A 33 21.65 32.01 -6.53
CA LYS A 33 21.28 32.52 -7.87
C LYS A 33 19.94 32.13 -8.51
N THR A 34 19.01 33.08 -8.49
CA THR A 34 17.92 33.21 -9.49
C THR A 34 18.46 33.57 -10.89
N SER A 35 17.86 33.05 -11.95
CA SER A 35 17.99 33.57 -13.32
C SER A 35 16.61 33.90 -13.92
N ILE A 36 16.55 34.91 -14.78
CA ILE A 36 15.30 35.45 -15.35
C ILE A 36 15.22 35.10 -16.83
N VAL A 37 14.12 34.49 -17.27
CA VAL A 37 13.79 34.30 -18.70
C VAL A 37 12.47 35.02 -19.02
N LYS A 38 12.40 35.61 -20.22
CA LYS A 38 11.42 36.64 -20.57
C LYS A 38 10.08 36.08 -21.06
N ARG A 39 9.03 36.86 -20.82
CA ARG A 39 7.69 36.71 -21.39
C ARG A 39 7.69 37.05 -22.89
N GLY A 40 7.01 36.26 -23.70
CA GLY A 40 6.67 36.55 -25.10
C GLY A 40 5.15 36.53 -25.32
N HIS A 41 4.66 37.07 -26.44
CA HIS A 41 3.24 37.24 -26.73
C HIS A 41 2.81 36.66 -28.09
N SER A 42 1.49 36.50 -28.24
CA SER A 42 0.72 36.09 -29.43
C SER A 42 0.95 34.66 -29.97
N GLY A 43 -0.08 33.98 -30.49
CA GLY A 43 -1.50 34.37 -30.51
C GLY A 43 -2.40 33.42 -31.33
N LEU A 44 -3.67 33.81 -31.45
CA LEU A 44 -4.74 33.24 -32.28
C LEU A 44 -5.28 31.84 -31.89
N ASN A 45 -6.61 31.76 -31.78
CA ASN A 45 -7.38 30.53 -31.52
C ASN A 45 -8.08 30.09 -32.83
N PRO A 46 -7.83 28.88 -33.36
CA PRO A 46 -8.33 28.47 -34.68
C PRO A 46 -9.74 27.87 -34.72
N PHE A 47 -10.41 27.65 -33.58
CA PHE A 47 -11.69 26.93 -33.50
C PHE A 47 -12.96 27.76 -33.84
N GLU A 48 -12.90 28.60 -34.87
CA GLU A 48 -14.00 29.53 -35.23
C GLU A 48 -14.65 29.26 -36.60
N LYS A 49 -14.45 28.07 -37.18
CA LYS A 49 -15.20 27.59 -38.36
C LYS A 49 -15.66 26.15 -38.15
N PHE A 50 -16.78 25.80 -38.78
CA PHE A 50 -17.53 24.53 -38.67
C PHE A 50 -18.48 24.40 -37.46
N LEU A 51 -19.45 25.33 -37.36
CA LEU A 51 -20.70 25.08 -36.65
C LEU A 51 -21.91 25.41 -37.54
N ARG A 52 -22.84 24.42 -37.64
CA ARG A 52 -24.27 24.52 -38.05
C ARG A 52 -24.60 24.70 -39.55
N PRO A 53 -25.85 24.42 -39.99
CA PRO A 53 -26.69 23.25 -39.63
C PRO A 53 -27.52 22.64 -40.79
N ALA A 54 -27.83 21.34 -40.74
CA ALA A 54 -28.91 20.65 -41.49
C ALA A 54 -29.06 19.21 -40.96
N LEU A 55 -30.22 18.53 -40.97
CA LEU A 55 -31.63 18.96 -41.03
C LEU A 55 -32.47 17.96 -40.21
N GLU A 56 -33.78 18.21 -40.07
CA GLU A 56 -34.70 17.44 -39.21
C GLU A 56 -35.07 16.05 -39.76
N ALA A 57 -35.27 15.10 -38.85
CA ALA A 57 -36.11 13.92 -39.05
C ALA A 57 -36.74 13.50 -37.71
N ALA A 58 -38.05 13.26 -37.69
CA ALA A 58 -38.82 12.97 -36.48
C ALA A 58 -38.76 11.46 -36.08
N PRO A 59 -39.03 11.10 -34.80
CA PRO A 59 -38.84 9.73 -34.33
C PRO A 59 -39.98 8.80 -34.75
N VAL A 60 -39.63 7.59 -35.22
CA VAL A 60 -40.58 6.49 -35.40
C VAL A 60 -40.85 5.80 -34.07
N VAL A 61 -42.08 5.89 -33.58
CA VAL A 61 -42.54 5.15 -32.39
C VAL A 61 -42.92 3.73 -32.80
N ASN A 62 -42.02 2.78 -32.58
CA ASN A 62 -42.32 1.34 -32.69
C ASN A 62 -42.52 0.74 -31.29
N SER A 63 -43.78 0.66 -30.86
CA SER A 63 -44.20 0.01 -29.62
C SER A 63 -44.49 -1.48 -29.86
N SER A 64 -43.45 -2.32 -29.85
CA SER A 64 -43.59 -3.79 -29.73
C SER A 64 -43.04 -4.26 -28.38
N GLY A 65 -43.92 -4.77 -27.52
CA GLY A 65 -43.58 -5.28 -26.19
C GLY A 65 -42.95 -6.67 -26.24
N GLU A 66 -41.80 -6.82 -26.90
CA GLU A 66 -41.10 -8.10 -26.94
C GLU A 66 -40.50 -8.44 -25.56
N LEU A 67 -41.12 -9.43 -24.91
CA LEU A 67 -40.62 -10.06 -23.69
C LEU A 67 -39.33 -10.82 -24.01
N ASN A 68 -38.20 -10.10 -24.04
CA ASN A 68 -36.88 -10.69 -24.23
C ASN A 68 -36.62 -11.78 -23.15
N PRO A 69 -36.58 -13.08 -23.53
CA PRO A 69 -36.52 -14.17 -22.55
C PRO A 69 -35.17 -14.24 -21.83
N PHE A 70 -34.13 -13.61 -22.39
CA PHE A 70 -32.78 -13.59 -21.81
C PHE A 70 -32.64 -12.58 -20.66
N LYS A 71 -33.65 -11.75 -20.37
CA LYS A 71 -33.66 -10.91 -19.14
C LYS A 71 -33.63 -11.72 -17.84
N LEU A 72 -34.01 -13.00 -17.86
CA LEU A 72 -33.88 -13.91 -16.71
C LEU A 72 -32.44 -14.37 -16.44
N TYR A 73 -31.49 -14.11 -17.35
CA TYR A 73 -30.08 -14.49 -17.23
C TYR A 73 -29.12 -13.31 -17.24
N SER A 74 -29.62 -12.08 -16.97
CA SER A 74 -28.72 -10.98 -16.60
C SER A 74 -28.17 -11.24 -15.19
N PRO A 75 -26.86 -11.52 -15.01
CA PRO A 75 -26.28 -11.55 -13.67
C PRO A 75 -26.52 -10.17 -13.04
N ARG A 76 -27.01 -10.17 -11.79
CA ARG A 76 -27.42 -8.97 -11.04
C ARG A 76 -26.44 -7.82 -11.28
N ASN A 77 -26.86 -6.81 -12.06
CA ASN A 77 -25.95 -5.74 -12.51
C ASN A 77 -25.20 -5.17 -11.30
N PRO A 78 -23.86 -5.15 -11.30
CA PRO A 78 -23.09 -4.68 -10.15
C PRO A 78 -23.50 -3.23 -9.86
N SER A 79 -23.78 -2.91 -8.59
CA SER A 79 -24.18 -1.56 -8.24
C SER A 79 -23.01 -0.61 -8.54
N VAL A 80 -23.26 0.31 -9.47
CA VAL A 80 -22.30 1.35 -9.84
C VAL A 80 -22.44 2.50 -8.85
N GLN A 81 -21.31 2.88 -8.27
CA GLN A 81 -21.15 4.02 -7.37
C GLN A 81 -20.11 4.97 -7.97
N SER A 82 -19.98 6.17 -7.42
CA SER A 82 -18.93 7.12 -7.79
C SER A 82 -17.71 6.99 -6.87
N ILE A 83 -16.53 7.40 -7.35
CA ILE A 83 -15.34 7.53 -6.51
C ILE A 83 -15.52 8.62 -5.45
N GLU A 84 -16.28 9.67 -5.74
CA GLU A 84 -16.63 10.72 -4.79
C GLU A 84 -17.43 10.16 -3.60
N ASP A 85 -18.36 9.22 -3.85
CA ASP A 85 -19.09 8.54 -2.78
C ASP A 85 -18.21 7.56 -1.98
N LEU A 86 -17.29 6.85 -2.64
CA LEU A 86 -16.31 5.98 -1.99
C LEU A 86 -15.40 6.80 -1.06
N ALA A 87 -14.85 7.90 -1.56
CA ALA A 87 -13.93 8.78 -0.84
C ALA A 87 -14.61 9.59 0.27
N ARG A 88 -15.88 9.97 0.10
CA ARG A 88 -16.66 10.71 1.11
C ARG A 88 -17.26 9.82 2.19
N ASN A 89 -17.73 8.62 1.84
CA ASN A 89 -18.57 7.81 2.74
C ASN A 89 -17.91 6.49 3.17
N THR A 90 -17.27 5.75 2.27
CA THR A 90 -16.69 4.43 2.59
C THR A 90 -15.33 4.58 3.28
N ILE A 91 -14.38 5.25 2.64
CA ILE A 91 -12.99 5.32 3.09
C ILE A 91 -12.87 5.95 4.49
N PRO A 92 -13.55 7.07 4.82
CA PRO A 92 -13.48 7.64 6.18
C PRO A 92 -14.07 6.74 7.26
N ARG A 93 -15.15 5.99 6.96
CA ARG A 93 -15.74 5.02 7.90
C ARG A 93 -14.77 3.87 8.17
N HIS A 94 -14.19 3.30 7.11
CA HIS A 94 -13.21 2.22 7.22
C HIS A 94 -11.97 2.65 8.02
N LEU A 95 -11.40 3.82 7.71
CA LEU A 95 -10.26 4.37 8.46
C LEU A 95 -10.61 4.72 9.92
N SER A 96 -11.85 5.11 10.22
CA SER A 96 -12.30 5.37 11.61
C SER A 96 -12.47 4.09 12.43
N ALA A 97 -12.77 2.95 11.78
CA ALA A 97 -12.82 1.65 12.42
C ALA A 97 -11.43 0.99 12.56
N LEU A 98 -10.42 1.49 11.84
CA LEU A 98 -9.09 0.89 11.77
C LEU A 98 -8.28 1.16 13.06
N GLN A 99 -8.28 0.19 13.96
CA GLN A 99 -7.50 0.23 15.21
C GLN A 99 -6.02 -0.17 15.00
N ARG A 100 -5.78 -1.22 14.21
CA ARG A 100 -4.45 -1.73 13.82
C ARG A 100 -4.53 -2.22 12.37
N THR A 101 -3.44 -2.12 11.63
CA THR A 101 -3.26 -2.83 10.36
C THR A 101 -2.65 -4.21 10.58
N ARG A 102 -2.85 -5.13 9.63
CA ARG A 102 -2.20 -6.44 9.57
C ARG A 102 -1.52 -6.58 8.21
N ARG A 103 -0.25 -6.95 8.21
CA ARG A 103 0.49 -7.20 6.98
C ARG A 103 0.22 -8.63 6.51
N PHE A 104 -0.18 -8.77 5.26
CA PHE A 104 -0.18 -10.05 4.57
C PHE A 104 1.23 -10.34 4.06
N THR A 105 1.67 -11.57 4.28
CA THR A 105 2.85 -12.19 3.66
C THR A 105 2.48 -13.63 3.40
N LEU A 106 2.60 -14.11 2.15
CA LEU A 106 2.22 -15.47 1.76
C LEU A 106 3.11 -16.52 2.47
N GLN A 107 2.53 -17.37 3.30
CA GLN A 107 3.24 -18.41 4.04
C GLN A 107 3.35 -19.70 3.22
N GLU A 108 4.37 -20.52 3.50
CA GLU A 108 4.57 -21.79 2.79
C GLU A 108 3.49 -22.84 3.14
N THR A 109 2.82 -22.64 4.28
CA THR A 109 1.65 -23.41 4.73
C THR A 109 0.34 -23.01 4.05
N ASP A 110 0.31 -21.89 3.31
CA ASP A 110 -0.92 -21.44 2.64
C ASP A 110 -1.21 -22.29 1.40
N VAL A 111 -2.45 -22.73 1.25
CA VAL A 111 -2.92 -23.48 0.06
C VAL A 111 -2.61 -22.72 -1.25
N LEU A 112 -2.64 -21.39 -1.21
CA LEU A 112 -2.24 -20.53 -2.33
C LEU A 112 -0.76 -20.67 -2.71
N PHE A 113 0.15 -20.83 -1.74
CA PHE A 113 1.57 -21.06 -2.01
C PHE A 113 1.78 -22.41 -2.69
N VAL A 114 1.11 -23.46 -2.21
CA VAL A 114 1.17 -24.81 -2.81
C VAL A 114 0.65 -24.80 -4.25
N HIS A 115 -0.51 -24.17 -4.51
CA HIS A 115 -1.03 -24.04 -5.88
C HIS A 115 -0.12 -23.20 -6.79
N ALA A 116 0.53 -22.16 -6.27
CA ALA A 116 1.45 -21.33 -7.03
C ALA A 116 2.78 -22.04 -7.34
N ARG A 117 3.30 -22.87 -6.44
CA ARG A 117 4.43 -23.78 -6.71
C ARG A 117 4.07 -24.81 -7.79
N GLN A 118 2.88 -25.42 -7.71
CA GLN A 118 2.39 -26.33 -8.76
C GLN A 118 2.23 -25.63 -10.13
N PHE A 119 1.76 -24.38 -10.16
CA PHE A 119 1.73 -23.57 -11.39
C PHE A 119 3.13 -23.32 -11.93
N GLN A 120 4.06 -22.93 -11.06
CA GLN A 120 5.44 -22.62 -11.42
C GLN A 120 6.15 -23.83 -12.05
N GLU A 121 6.06 -24.99 -11.39
CA GLU A 121 6.62 -26.26 -11.88
C GLU A 121 5.99 -26.69 -13.21
N LYS A 122 4.66 -26.66 -13.30
CA LYS A 122 3.90 -27.10 -14.48
C LYS A 122 4.24 -26.28 -15.73
N TRP A 123 4.47 -24.98 -15.57
CA TRP A 123 4.66 -24.04 -16.68
C TRP A 123 6.10 -23.51 -16.80
N SER A 124 7.05 -24.08 -16.06
CA SER A 124 8.48 -23.71 -16.06
C SER A 124 8.75 -22.22 -15.80
N VAL A 125 7.97 -21.62 -14.89
CA VAL A 125 8.12 -20.23 -14.46
C VAL A 125 9.40 -20.07 -13.62
N SER A 126 10.10 -18.95 -13.78
CA SER A 126 11.36 -18.72 -13.04
C SER A 126 11.12 -18.56 -11.53
N GLU A 127 12.13 -18.92 -10.74
CA GLU A 127 12.09 -18.78 -9.28
C GLU A 127 11.95 -17.31 -8.85
N GLU A 128 12.57 -16.37 -9.57
CA GLU A 128 12.39 -14.94 -9.29
C GLU A 128 11.00 -14.44 -9.71
N SER A 129 10.43 -14.93 -10.82
CA SER A 129 9.04 -14.61 -11.20
C SER A 129 8.04 -15.04 -10.10
N PHE A 130 8.27 -16.20 -9.47
CA PHE A 130 7.50 -16.67 -8.32
C PHE A 130 7.72 -15.81 -7.06
N ARG A 131 8.97 -15.46 -6.75
CA ARG A 131 9.32 -14.60 -5.59
C ARG A 131 8.74 -13.20 -5.74
N ASN A 132 8.87 -12.60 -6.92
CA ASN A 132 8.34 -11.29 -7.26
C ASN A 132 6.81 -11.25 -7.12
N TRP A 133 6.11 -12.26 -7.62
CA TRP A 133 4.66 -12.42 -7.39
C TRP A 133 4.30 -12.51 -5.89
N LYS A 134 5.04 -13.29 -5.10
CA LYS A 134 4.86 -13.38 -3.63
C LYS A 134 5.13 -12.04 -2.93
N THR A 135 6.13 -11.28 -3.37
CA THR A 135 6.44 -9.95 -2.83
C THR A 135 5.34 -8.94 -3.18
N LEU A 136 4.87 -8.90 -4.44
CA LEU A 136 3.78 -8.02 -4.89
C LEU A 136 2.46 -8.32 -4.16
N LEU A 137 2.16 -9.58 -3.83
CA LEU A 137 0.99 -9.93 -3.02
C LEU A 137 1.09 -9.52 -1.54
N SER A 138 2.26 -9.09 -1.05
CA SER A 138 2.45 -8.69 0.34
C SER A 138 2.10 -7.21 0.57
N GLY A 139 1.64 -6.86 1.77
CA GLY A 139 1.20 -5.49 2.11
C GLY A 139 0.06 -5.45 3.14
N TRP A 140 -0.52 -4.29 3.41
CA TRP A 140 -1.55 -4.14 4.45
C TRP A 140 -2.93 -4.62 3.97
N ILE A 141 -3.52 -5.60 4.68
CA ILE A 141 -4.81 -6.22 4.32
C ILE A 141 -5.95 -5.20 4.35
N GLU A 142 -5.88 -4.23 5.26
CA GLU A 142 -6.89 -3.19 5.41
C GLU A 142 -6.72 -2.00 4.46
N PHE A 143 -5.73 -1.99 3.57
CA PHE A 143 -5.55 -0.93 2.57
C PHE A 143 -6.21 -1.31 1.23
N PRO A 144 -6.51 -0.34 0.34
CA PRO A 144 -6.93 -0.63 -1.02
C PRO A 144 -5.83 -1.37 -1.76
N ALA A 145 -6.15 -2.51 -2.36
CA ALA A 145 -5.22 -3.23 -3.22
C ALA A 145 -5.25 -2.68 -4.66
N VAL A 146 -4.20 -2.91 -5.43
CA VAL A 146 -4.14 -2.59 -6.88
C VAL A 146 -4.24 -3.88 -7.69
N MET A 147 -4.90 -3.85 -8.85
CA MET A 147 -4.92 -4.96 -9.80
C MET A 147 -4.39 -4.54 -11.18
N LEU A 148 -3.26 -5.13 -11.57
CA LEU A 148 -2.61 -5.01 -12.87
C LEU A 148 -3.04 -6.15 -13.81
N LEU A 149 -2.56 -6.12 -15.05
CA LEU A 149 -2.91 -7.13 -16.05
C LEU A 149 -2.11 -8.43 -15.84
N ASN A 150 -0.79 -8.32 -15.95
CA ASN A 150 0.17 -9.41 -15.93
C ASN A 150 1.57 -8.86 -15.59
N PRO A 151 2.53 -9.70 -15.18
CA PRO A 151 3.89 -9.28 -14.89
C PRO A 151 4.58 -8.57 -16.07
N SER A 152 5.52 -7.68 -15.76
CA SER A 152 6.37 -7.03 -16.76
C SER A 152 7.31 -8.04 -17.42
N TRP A 153 7.88 -7.69 -18.58
CA TRP A 153 8.82 -8.56 -19.32
C TRP A 153 9.99 -9.06 -18.44
N GLY A 154 10.44 -8.20 -17.51
CA GLY A 154 11.54 -8.43 -16.58
C GLY A 154 11.16 -9.13 -15.27
N ASP A 155 10.04 -9.86 -15.19
CA ASP A 155 9.61 -10.54 -13.95
C ASP A 155 10.62 -11.57 -13.39
N TYR A 156 11.62 -11.94 -14.18
CA TYR A 156 12.70 -12.89 -13.85
C TYR A 156 13.92 -12.22 -13.19
N LEU A 157 13.92 -10.89 -13.09
CA LEU A 157 14.98 -10.10 -12.42
C LEU A 157 14.74 -10.08 -10.89
N PRO A 158 15.77 -9.84 -10.06
CA PRO A 158 15.58 -9.53 -8.65
C PRO A 158 14.60 -8.37 -8.44
N PHE A 159 13.78 -8.43 -7.38
CA PHE A 159 12.62 -7.52 -7.20
C PHE A 159 12.90 -6.02 -7.45
N GLN A 160 14.02 -5.49 -6.94
CA GLN A 160 14.36 -4.07 -7.12
C GLN A 160 14.71 -3.73 -8.57
N GLU A 161 15.39 -4.63 -9.29
CA GLU A 161 15.67 -4.49 -10.73
C GLU A 161 14.39 -4.58 -11.55
N MET A 162 13.50 -5.52 -11.22
CA MET A 162 12.16 -5.62 -11.83
C MET A 162 11.33 -4.34 -11.62
N VAL A 163 11.41 -3.70 -10.44
CA VAL A 163 10.70 -2.43 -10.17
C VAL A 163 11.27 -1.29 -11.01
N VAL A 164 12.60 -1.17 -11.13
CA VAL A 164 13.26 -0.13 -11.94
C VAL A 164 12.98 -0.29 -13.43
N GLU A 165 13.10 -1.50 -13.98
CA GLU A 165 12.87 -1.79 -15.40
C GLU A 165 11.37 -1.76 -15.78
N SER A 166 10.46 -1.94 -14.82
CA SER A 166 9.02 -1.89 -15.06
C SER A 166 8.49 -0.46 -14.99
N THR A 167 8.18 0.13 -16.16
CA THR A 167 7.46 1.41 -16.28
C THR A 167 6.20 1.48 -15.42
N THR A 168 5.53 0.35 -15.16
CA THR A 168 4.35 0.29 -14.29
C THR A 168 4.71 0.32 -12.80
N LEU A 169 5.69 -0.48 -12.35
CA LEU A 169 6.04 -0.56 -10.92
C LEU A 169 6.83 0.67 -10.44
N SER A 170 7.75 1.19 -11.26
CA SER A 170 8.46 2.45 -11.00
C SER A 170 7.48 3.62 -10.84
N TRP A 171 6.53 3.78 -11.77
CA TRP A 171 5.49 4.81 -11.67
C TRP A 171 4.58 4.62 -10.44
N LEU A 172 4.26 3.38 -10.07
CA LEU A 172 3.51 3.09 -8.84
C LEU A 172 4.31 3.49 -7.60
N GLN A 173 5.59 3.11 -7.51
CA GLN A 173 6.47 3.46 -6.40
C GLN A 173 6.57 4.98 -6.23
N GLU A 174 6.82 5.73 -7.32
CA GLU A 174 6.80 7.19 -7.26
C GLU A 174 5.45 7.77 -6.83
N THR A 175 4.34 7.19 -7.32
CA THR A 175 2.98 7.72 -7.07
C THR A 175 2.51 7.44 -5.65
N LEU A 176 2.89 6.30 -5.08
CA LEU A 176 2.68 5.94 -3.68
C LEU A 176 3.54 6.81 -2.75
N ALA A 177 4.82 7.04 -3.09
CA ALA A 177 5.70 7.91 -2.30
C ALA A 177 5.15 9.35 -2.17
N LYS A 178 4.56 9.88 -3.25
CA LYS A 178 3.87 11.20 -3.27
C LYS A 178 2.67 11.28 -2.32
N ILE A 179 2.17 10.16 -1.81
CA ILE A 179 1.07 10.06 -0.83
C ILE A 179 1.46 9.33 0.48
N GLN A 180 2.77 9.23 0.77
CA GLN A 180 3.33 8.64 2.00
C GLN A 180 2.98 7.16 2.18
N LEU A 181 3.05 6.39 1.10
CA LEU A 181 3.05 4.92 1.08
C LEU A 181 4.26 4.41 0.31
N GLU A 182 4.79 3.25 0.68
CA GLU A 182 5.80 2.53 -0.09
C GLU A 182 5.14 1.45 -0.98
N LEU A 183 5.90 0.86 -1.91
CA LEU A 183 5.36 -0.11 -2.87
C LEU A 183 4.91 -1.42 -2.18
N ASP A 184 5.52 -1.74 -1.05
CA ASP A 184 5.28 -2.93 -0.23
C ASP A 184 4.22 -2.72 0.88
N ASP A 185 3.72 -1.49 1.05
CA ASP A 185 2.52 -1.21 1.86
C ASP A 185 1.24 -1.71 1.14
N VAL A 186 1.28 -1.77 -0.19
CA VAL A 186 0.09 -1.94 -1.04
C VAL A 186 0.14 -3.29 -1.74
N ILE A 187 -0.85 -4.13 -1.46
CA ILE A 187 -1.01 -5.42 -2.14
C ILE A 187 -1.30 -5.19 -3.63
N ILE A 188 -0.44 -5.73 -4.49
CA ILE A 188 -0.56 -5.69 -5.96
C ILE A 188 -0.90 -7.10 -6.46
N PHE A 189 -2.08 -7.22 -7.05
CA PHE A 189 -2.52 -8.39 -7.81
C PHE A 189 -2.19 -8.22 -9.29
N ASP A 190 -1.83 -9.29 -9.97
CA ASP A 190 -2.12 -9.45 -11.40
C ASP A 190 -3.44 -10.20 -11.59
N ILE A 191 -4.16 -9.94 -12.68
CA ILE A 191 -5.26 -10.82 -13.10
C ILE A 191 -4.75 -12.08 -13.83
N PHE A 192 -3.54 -12.03 -14.40
CA PHE A 192 -2.81 -13.20 -14.89
C PHE A 192 -1.40 -13.27 -14.26
N PRO A 193 -1.30 -13.66 -12.97
CA PRO A 193 -0.04 -13.74 -12.24
C PRO A 193 0.91 -14.78 -12.85
N MET A 194 2.22 -14.47 -12.78
CA MET A 194 3.31 -15.29 -13.33
C MET A 194 3.18 -15.64 -14.83
N LEU A 195 2.30 -14.94 -15.56
CA LEU A 195 2.02 -15.19 -16.97
C LEU A 195 2.44 -14.00 -17.83
N ARG A 196 3.70 -14.00 -18.27
CA ARG A 196 4.19 -13.06 -19.29
C ARG A 196 3.65 -13.36 -20.68
N ASP A 197 3.66 -12.32 -21.52
CA ASP A 197 3.31 -12.40 -22.94
C ASP A 197 4.19 -13.42 -23.68
N GLU A 198 5.49 -13.44 -23.39
CA GLU A 198 6.47 -14.35 -23.98
C GLU A 198 6.17 -15.81 -23.59
N LEU A 199 5.81 -16.07 -22.34
CA LEU A 199 5.44 -17.41 -21.86
C LEU A 199 4.16 -17.90 -22.54
N LEU A 200 3.14 -17.03 -22.65
CA LEU A 200 1.91 -17.37 -23.35
C LEU A 200 2.17 -17.70 -24.83
N LYS A 201 3.01 -16.90 -25.49
CA LYS A 201 3.44 -17.13 -26.87
C LYS A 201 4.20 -18.45 -27.01
N ASP A 202 5.23 -18.69 -26.20
CA ASP A 202 6.03 -19.93 -26.24
C ASP A 202 5.18 -21.19 -26.04
N VAL A 203 4.21 -21.13 -25.12
CA VAL A 203 3.27 -22.24 -24.88
C VAL A 203 2.32 -22.44 -26.06
N GLN A 204 1.84 -21.36 -26.69
CA GLN A 204 1.00 -21.46 -27.90
C GLN A 204 1.79 -22.01 -29.11
N GLU A 205 3.03 -21.57 -29.33
CA GLU A 205 3.86 -21.99 -30.46
C GLU A 205 4.38 -23.43 -30.31
N ARG A 206 4.78 -23.84 -29.09
CA ARG A 206 5.39 -25.16 -28.83
C ARG A 206 4.38 -26.25 -28.46
N MET A 207 3.25 -25.89 -27.84
CA MET A 207 2.24 -26.84 -27.32
C MET A 207 0.80 -26.57 -27.81
N GLY A 208 0.62 -25.56 -28.66
CA GLY A 208 -0.64 -25.27 -29.35
C GLY A 208 -1.64 -24.43 -28.54
N PRO A 209 -2.66 -23.84 -29.21
CA PRO A 209 -3.61 -22.92 -28.57
C PRO A 209 -4.43 -23.51 -27.42
N ALA A 210 -4.59 -24.84 -27.36
CA ALA A 210 -5.26 -25.52 -26.25
C ALA A 210 -4.47 -25.38 -24.94
N LYS A 211 -3.13 -25.53 -24.98
CA LYS A 211 -2.29 -25.36 -23.80
C LYS A 211 -2.12 -23.89 -23.41
N GLY A 212 -2.13 -22.97 -24.36
CA GLY A 212 -2.24 -21.52 -24.06
C GLY A 212 -3.51 -21.19 -23.26
N LYS A 213 -4.67 -21.78 -23.62
CA LYS A 213 -5.92 -21.61 -22.86
C LYS A 213 -5.91 -22.28 -21.49
N GLU A 214 -5.17 -23.37 -21.32
CA GLU A 214 -4.97 -24.04 -20.02
C GLU A 214 -4.12 -23.15 -19.09
N LEU A 215 -3.01 -22.63 -19.58
CA LEU A 215 -2.12 -21.70 -18.88
C LEU A 215 -2.84 -20.45 -18.37
N VAL A 216 -3.65 -19.79 -19.21
CA VAL A 216 -4.46 -18.62 -18.82
C VAL A 216 -5.49 -18.98 -17.74
N ARG A 217 -6.11 -20.17 -17.80
CA ARG A 217 -7.06 -20.65 -16.79
C ARG A 217 -6.39 -20.93 -15.46
N ASP A 218 -5.24 -21.59 -15.46
CA ASP A 218 -4.48 -21.90 -14.25
C ASP A 218 -3.97 -20.61 -13.58
N SER A 219 -3.47 -19.65 -14.37
CA SER A 219 -3.01 -18.35 -13.87
C SER A 219 -4.15 -17.56 -13.21
N PHE A 220 -5.32 -17.47 -13.85
CA PHE A 220 -6.50 -16.83 -13.24
C PHE A 220 -7.06 -17.60 -12.02
N ALA A 221 -6.83 -18.92 -11.93
CA ALA A 221 -7.18 -19.70 -10.74
C ALA A 221 -6.35 -19.26 -9.52
N LEU A 222 -5.09 -18.86 -9.71
CA LEU A 222 -4.29 -18.22 -8.66
C LEU A 222 -4.90 -16.88 -8.24
N THR A 223 -5.30 -16.00 -9.16
CA THR A 223 -5.98 -14.73 -8.81
C THR A 223 -7.26 -14.97 -8.00
N LYS A 224 -8.07 -15.97 -8.36
CA LYS A 224 -9.26 -16.37 -7.57
C LYS A 224 -8.88 -16.82 -6.16
N ALA A 225 -7.82 -17.61 -6.01
CA ALA A 225 -7.34 -18.05 -4.69
C ALA A 225 -6.78 -16.87 -3.87
N SER A 226 -5.98 -15.97 -4.47
CA SER A 226 -5.45 -14.77 -3.81
C SER A 226 -6.57 -13.83 -3.32
N LEU A 227 -7.58 -13.55 -4.15
CA LEU A 227 -8.74 -12.75 -3.75
C LEU A 227 -9.54 -13.41 -2.61
N SER A 228 -9.63 -14.74 -2.59
CA SER A 228 -10.34 -15.51 -1.55
C SER A 228 -9.62 -15.52 -0.20
N LEU A 229 -8.28 -15.51 -0.23
CA LEU A 229 -7.40 -15.49 0.95
C LEU A 229 -7.26 -14.08 1.54
N ILE A 230 -6.95 -13.08 0.70
CA ILE A 230 -6.63 -11.70 1.12
C ILE A 230 -7.91 -10.88 1.37
N ARG A 231 -8.97 -11.12 0.59
CA ARG A 231 -10.31 -10.51 0.73
C ARG A 231 -10.31 -8.96 0.73
N PRO A 232 -9.66 -8.28 -0.22
CA PRO A 232 -9.56 -6.81 -0.24
C PRO A 232 -10.95 -6.14 -0.34
N GLN A 233 -11.23 -5.16 0.52
CA GLN A 233 -12.53 -4.46 0.53
C GLN A 233 -12.67 -3.42 -0.58
N ILE A 234 -11.53 -2.84 -1.01
CA ILE A 234 -11.41 -1.89 -2.10
C ILE A 234 -10.29 -2.39 -3.01
N LEU A 235 -10.53 -2.39 -4.32
CA LEU A 235 -9.59 -2.86 -5.33
C LEU A 235 -9.53 -1.85 -6.48
N LEU A 236 -8.36 -1.24 -6.69
CA LEU A 236 -8.10 -0.33 -7.79
C LEU A 236 -7.69 -1.13 -9.03
N SER A 237 -8.65 -1.44 -9.89
CA SER A 237 -8.41 -2.26 -11.09
C SER A 237 -7.88 -1.39 -12.23
N CYS A 238 -6.61 -1.58 -12.57
CA CYS A 238 -5.91 -0.89 -13.65
C CYS A 238 -5.75 -1.76 -14.91
N GLN A 239 -6.27 -2.99 -14.92
CA GLN A 239 -6.25 -3.85 -16.10
C GLN A 239 -7.37 -3.48 -17.10
N CYS A 240 -6.99 -2.76 -18.16
CA CYS A 240 -7.90 -2.27 -19.21
C CYS A 240 -8.19 -3.29 -20.33
N CYS A 241 -7.70 -4.54 -20.20
CA CYS A 241 -7.47 -5.42 -21.34
C CYS A 241 -8.30 -6.70 -21.39
N THR A 242 -9.08 -7.05 -20.36
CA THR A 242 -9.96 -8.25 -20.38
C THR A 242 -11.30 -8.03 -21.09
N LYS A 243 -11.27 -7.36 -22.25
CA LYS A 243 -12.38 -7.45 -23.22
C LYS A 243 -12.33 -8.82 -23.89
N SER A 244 -13.49 -9.43 -24.12
CA SER A 244 -13.63 -10.72 -24.81
C SER A 244 -13.10 -10.75 -26.25
N SER A 245 -12.83 -9.60 -26.85
CA SER A 245 -12.21 -9.43 -28.17
C SER A 245 -10.68 -9.26 -28.14
N ASN A 246 -10.01 -9.48 -27.01
CA ASN A 246 -8.55 -9.35 -26.93
C ASN A 246 -7.85 -10.63 -27.39
N GLU A 247 -7.56 -10.70 -28.69
CA GLU A 247 -6.96 -11.86 -29.36
C GLU A 247 -5.68 -12.38 -28.68
N LYS A 248 -4.87 -11.47 -28.11
CA LYS A 248 -3.58 -11.78 -27.47
C LYS A 248 -3.71 -12.78 -26.31
N TRP A 249 -4.75 -12.62 -25.48
CA TRP A 249 -5.04 -13.47 -24.33
C TRP A 249 -6.01 -14.62 -24.66
N GLY A 250 -6.55 -14.61 -25.89
CA GLY A 250 -7.65 -15.45 -26.30
C GLY A 250 -8.98 -15.08 -25.63
N PHE A 251 -10.06 -15.71 -26.11
CA PHE A 251 -11.37 -15.60 -25.48
C PHE A 251 -11.35 -16.30 -24.10
N PHE A 252 -11.17 -15.51 -23.05
CA PHE A 252 -11.23 -15.95 -21.65
C PHE A 252 -12.57 -15.56 -21.02
N ASP A 253 -13.47 -16.53 -20.93
CA ASP A 253 -14.81 -16.36 -20.37
C ASP A 253 -14.84 -16.86 -18.92
N ASP A 254 -14.61 -15.93 -17.99
CA ASP A 254 -14.84 -16.13 -16.56
C ASP A 254 -15.64 -14.92 -16.01
N PRO A 255 -16.85 -15.15 -15.44
CA PRO A 255 -17.70 -14.06 -14.95
C PRO A 255 -17.09 -13.20 -13.84
N LEU A 256 -16.04 -13.65 -13.13
CA LEU A 256 -15.30 -12.79 -12.21
C LEU A 256 -14.32 -11.89 -12.97
N ALA A 257 -13.58 -12.42 -13.95
CA ALA A 257 -12.64 -11.63 -14.75
C ALA A 257 -13.32 -10.47 -15.48
N THR A 258 -14.47 -10.73 -16.11
CA THR A 258 -15.28 -9.69 -16.79
C THR A 258 -15.76 -8.59 -15.82
N ARG A 259 -16.08 -8.94 -14.57
CA ARG A 259 -16.48 -7.96 -13.55
C ARG A 259 -15.29 -7.16 -12.99
N LEU A 260 -14.11 -7.78 -12.90
CA LEU A 260 -12.84 -7.13 -12.53
C LEU A 260 -12.28 -6.22 -13.64
N CYS A 261 -12.71 -6.37 -14.90
CA CYS A 261 -12.25 -5.56 -16.02
C CYS A 261 -12.38 -4.05 -15.76
N SER A 262 -11.28 -3.32 -15.95
CA SER A 262 -11.27 -1.86 -15.98
C SER A 262 -11.49 -1.33 -17.40
N SER A 263 -11.76 -0.03 -17.55
CA SER A 263 -11.67 0.64 -18.85
C SER A 263 -11.41 2.14 -18.67
N VAL A 264 -10.74 2.74 -19.66
CA VAL A 264 -10.47 4.19 -19.70
C VAL A 264 -11.75 5.02 -19.50
N GLN A 265 -12.83 4.70 -20.21
CA GLN A 265 -14.09 5.44 -20.11
C GLN A 265 -14.73 5.34 -18.71
N ALA A 266 -14.70 4.16 -18.09
CA ALA A 266 -15.21 3.98 -16.74
C ALA A 266 -14.34 4.70 -15.69
N SER A 267 -13.01 4.69 -15.89
CA SER A 267 -12.06 5.38 -15.03
C SER A 267 -12.18 6.90 -15.10
N GLN A 268 -12.35 7.45 -16.30
CA GLN A 268 -12.58 8.89 -16.53
C GLN A 268 -13.87 9.40 -15.86
N LYS A 269 -14.89 8.54 -15.73
CA LYS A 269 -16.14 8.83 -14.99
C LYS A 269 -16.04 8.61 -13.48
N GLY A 270 -14.94 8.05 -12.97
CA GLY A 270 -14.83 7.63 -11.57
C GLY A 270 -15.77 6.47 -11.20
N GLU A 271 -16.11 5.57 -12.13
CA GLU A 271 -16.98 4.42 -11.84
C GLU A 271 -16.34 3.48 -10.79
N VAL A 272 -17.12 3.13 -9.75
CA VAL A 272 -16.81 2.09 -8.78
C VAL A 272 -17.87 1.00 -8.89
N ARG A 273 -17.48 -0.26 -9.05
CA ARG A 273 -18.40 -1.41 -9.16
C ARG A 273 -18.35 -2.26 -7.90
N VAL A 274 -19.49 -2.52 -7.27
CA VAL A 274 -19.57 -3.53 -6.21
C VAL A 274 -19.64 -4.92 -6.85
N ILE A 275 -18.61 -5.73 -6.64
CA ILE A 275 -18.63 -7.16 -6.97
C ILE A 275 -19.06 -7.94 -5.73
N GLU A 276 -20.13 -8.71 -5.85
CA GLU A 276 -20.51 -9.77 -4.92
C GLU A 276 -20.09 -11.11 -5.55
N ALA A 277 -19.21 -11.86 -4.90
CA ALA A 277 -18.73 -13.17 -5.34
C ALA A 277 -18.52 -14.07 -4.13
N ASP A 278 -19.29 -15.16 -4.03
CA ASP A 278 -19.34 -16.03 -2.86
C ASP A 278 -19.55 -15.23 -1.55
N ALA A 279 -18.59 -15.26 -0.63
CA ALA A 279 -18.57 -14.47 0.61
C ALA A 279 -17.66 -13.23 0.54
N LEU A 280 -17.32 -12.77 -0.68
CA LEU A 280 -16.52 -11.57 -0.94
C LEU A 280 -17.43 -10.45 -1.45
N ARG A 281 -17.28 -9.24 -0.88
CA ARG A 281 -17.86 -8.00 -1.40
C ARG A 281 -16.74 -6.99 -1.60
N ILE A 282 -16.42 -6.70 -2.86
CA ILE A 282 -15.26 -5.88 -3.26
C ILE A 282 -15.77 -4.62 -3.97
N GLN A 283 -15.30 -3.44 -3.56
CA GLN A 283 -15.52 -2.19 -4.29
C GLN A 283 -14.39 -2.00 -5.31
N VAL A 284 -14.66 -2.32 -6.57
CA VAL A 284 -13.69 -2.23 -7.66
C VAL A 284 -13.72 -0.86 -8.29
N VAL A 285 -12.73 -0.03 -7.97
CA VAL A 285 -12.51 1.28 -8.58
C VAL A 285 -11.95 1.07 -9.97
N GLN A 286 -12.53 1.72 -10.98
CA GLN A 286 -12.07 1.62 -12.36
C GLN A 286 -10.85 2.54 -12.56
N GLY A 287 -9.68 1.94 -12.76
CA GLY A 287 -8.41 2.58 -13.06
C GLY A 287 -7.96 2.40 -14.52
N MET A 288 -6.78 2.94 -14.83
CA MET A 288 -6.12 2.79 -16.13
C MET A 288 -4.73 2.18 -15.93
N HIS A 289 -4.26 1.36 -16.87
CA HIS A 289 -2.94 0.75 -16.75
C HIS A 289 -1.86 1.84 -16.82
N PRO A 290 -0.95 1.96 -15.83
CA PRO A 290 0.04 3.04 -15.83
C PRO A 290 0.85 3.10 -17.12
N GLN A 291 1.38 1.97 -17.60
CA GLN A 291 2.08 1.90 -18.89
C GLN A 291 1.26 2.47 -20.07
N TYR A 292 -0.05 2.22 -20.14
CA TYR A 292 -0.88 2.76 -21.24
C TYR A 292 -0.94 4.28 -21.20
N VAL A 293 -1.11 4.85 -20.00
CA VAL A 293 -1.16 6.29 -19.78
C VAL A 293 0.20 6.92 -20.08
N ILE A 294 1.28 6.37 -19.54
CA ILE A 294 2.65 6.89 -19.70
C ILE A 294 3.12 6.82 -21.17
N GLN A 295 2.86 5.72 -21.87
CA GLN A 295 3.39 5.49 -23.22
C GLN A 295 2.47 6.01 -24.34
N TYR A 296 1.15 6.07 -24.14
CA TYR A 296 0.20 6.36 -25.23
C TYR A 296 -0.84 7.46 -24.93
N GLN A 297 -1.08 7.82 -23.66
CA GLN A 297 -2.04 8.88 -23.29
C GLN A 297 -1.56 9.75 -22.11
N PRO A 298 -0.43 10.49 -22.20
CA PRO A 298 0.10 11.26 -21.05
C PRO A 298 -0.86 12.34 -20.54
N SER A 299 -1.78 12.81 -21.38
CA SER A 299 -2.89 13.71 -20.99
C SER A 299 -3.79 13.15 -19.88
N LEU A 300 -3.82 11.82 -19.70
CA LEU A 300 -4.59 11.13 -18.67
C LEU A 300 -3.80 10.88 -17.38
N GLU A 301 -2.49 11.18 -17.33
CA GLU A 301 -1.67 10.93 -16.14
C GLU A 301 -2.18 11.69 -14.92
N LYS A 302 -2.53 12.98 -15.07
CA LYS A 302 -3.11 13.78 -13.99
C LYS A 302 -4.41 13.18 -13.44
N HIS A 303 -5.20 12.51 -14.29
CA HIS A 303 -6.40 11.79 -13.85
C HIS A 303 -6.03 10.52 -13.07
N LEU A 304 -5.05 9.75 -13.55
CA LEU A 304 -4.60 8.53 -12.86
C LEU A 304 -3.95 8.84 -11.50
N VAL A 305 -3.06 9.84 -11.42
CA VAL A 305 -2.50 10.31 -10.13
C VAL A 305 -3.62 10.80 -9.20
N GLY A 306 -4.60 11.53 -9.72
CA GLY A 306 -5.76 11.98 -8.94
C GLY A 306 -6.60 10.82 -8.40
N LEU A 307 -6.78 9.75 -9.20
CA LEU A 307 -7.48 8.53 -8.83
C LEU A 307 -6.75 7.79 -7.69
N PHE A 308 -5.43 7.60 -7.82
CA PHE A 308 -4.59 7.02 -6.77
C PHE A 308 -4.63 7.86 -5.48
N ALA A 309 -4.48 9.19 -5.59
CA ALA A 309 -4.53 10.08 -4.43
C ALA A 309 -5.89 10.06 -3.70
N GLN A 310 -7.01 9.92 -4.41
CA GLN A 310 -8.35 9.82 -3.80
C GLN A 310 -8.58 8.47 -3.09
N VAL A 311 -8.09 7.36 -3.65
CA VAL A 311 -8.32 6.02 -3.09
C VAL A 311 -7.33 5.70 -1.98
N LEU A 312 -6.03 5.94 -2.19
CA LEU A 312 -4.93 5.50 -1.33
C LEU A 312 -4.39 6.62 -0.42
N GLY A 313 -4.48 7.90 -0.83
CA GLY A 313 -3.95 9.02 -0.06
C GLY A 313 -4.49 9.17 1.37
N PRO A 314 -5.78 8.88 1.64
CA PRO A 314 -6.30 8.82 3.00
C PRO A 314 -5.63 7.74 3.88
N PHE A 315 -5.20 6.63 3.28
CA PHE A 315 -4.55 5.51 3.98
C PHE A 315 -3.10 5.83 4.31
N GLY A 316 -2.33 6.40 3.38
CA GLY A 316 -0.98 6.92 3.66
C GLY A 316 -1.01 7.99 4.76
N THR A 317 -1.90 8.98 4.64
CA THR A 317 -2.09 10.02 5.67
C THR A 317 -2.42 9.43 7.06
N TRP A 318 -3.23 8.36 7.11
CA TRP A 318 -3.52 7.63 8.34
C TRP A 318 -2.29 6.87 8.87
N HIS A 319 -1.54 6.21 7.98
CA HIS A 319 -0.37 5.40 8.31
C HIS A 319 0.76 6.25 8.88
N SER A 320 1.17 7.30 8.19
CA SER A 320 2.27 8.19 8.61
C SER A 320 1.93 8.88 9.95
N ARG A 321 0.66 9.23 10.18
CA ARG A 321 0.21 9.74 11.49
C ARG A 321 0.32 8.68 12.59
N ARG A 322 -0.06 7.42 12.33
CA ARG A 322 0.09 6.31 13.28
C ARG A 322 1.56 6.04 13.61
N MET A 323 2.44 6.05 12.60
CA MET A 323 3.89 5.86 12.79
C MET A 323 4.51 7.00 13.60
N ALA A 324 4.19 8.26 13.28
CA ALA A 324 4.65 9.41 14.06
C ALA A 324 4.17 9.38 15.52
N MET A 325 2.93 8.95 15.79
CA MET A 325 2.42 8.75 17.15
C MET A 325 3.16 7.61 17.89
N HIS A 326 3.45 6.51 17.20
CA HIS A 326 4.18 5.37 17.75
C HIS A 326 5.64 5.73 18.10
N ASP A 327 6.33 6.49 17.24
CA ASP A 327 7.69 6.93 17.52
C ASP A 327 7.76 8.03 18.60
N ALA A 328 6.77 8.93 18.65
CA ALA A 328 6.62 9.86 19.78
C ALA A 328 6.40 9.10 21.10
N ALA A 329 5.59 8.05 21.11
CA ALA A 329 5.40 7.19 22.28
C ALA A 329 6.70 6.47 22.68
N LYS A 330 7.47 5.90 21.72
CA LYS A 330 8.79 5.31 22.00
C LYS A 330 9.76 6.30 22.65
N VAL A 331 9.81 7.54 22.16
CA VAL A 331 10.64 8.60 22.74
C VAL A 331 10.18 8.93 24.16
N LEU A 332 8.87 9.07 24.38
CA LEU A 332 8.31 9.33 25.70
C LEU A 332 8.59 8.20 26.69
N PHE A 333 8.42 6.93 26.31
CA PHE A 333 8.80 5.77 27.14
C PHE A 333 10.28 5.79 27.55
N LYS A 334 11.19 6.16 26.62
CA LYS A 334 12.62 6.33 26.94
C LYS A 334 12.86 7.47 27.94
N LEU A 335 12.19 8.61 27.78
CA LEU A 335 12.30 9.74 28.71
C LEU A 335 11.75 9.38 30.10
N LEU A 336 10.63 8.68 30.18
CA LEU A 336 10.06 8.18 31.45
C LEU A 336 11.01 7.20 32.15
N ALA A 337 11.63 6.27 31.41
CA ALA A 337 12.62 5.35 31.96
C ALA A 337 13.86 6.08 32.51
N SER A 338 14.37 7.08 31.79
CA SER A 338 15.48 7.93 32.25
C SER A 338 15.10 8.75 33.49
N LEU A 339 13.90 9.31 33.53
CA LEU A 339 13.40 10.10 34.66
C LEU A 339 13.19 9.24 35.91
N ARG A 340 12.69 8.00 35.78
CA ARG A 340 12.68 7.01 36.87
C ARG A 340 14.09 6.72 37.38
N LEU A 341 15.07 6.49 36.50
CA LEU A 341 16.45 6.19 36.89
C LEU A 341 17.09 7.37 37.65
N GLN A 342 16.93 8.60 37.15
CA GLN A 342 17.39 9.81 37.84
C GLN A 342 16.70 9.99 39.20
N THR A 343 15.40 9.73 39.29
CA THR A 343 14.64 9.77 40.55
C THR A 343 15.16 8.74 41.56
N GLN A 344 15.47 7.51 41.12
CA GLN A 344 16.05 6.48 41.98
C GLN A 344 17.48 6.82 42.44
N LEU A 345 18.31 7.37 41.56
CA LEU A 345 19.67 7.82 41.91
C LEU A 345 19.63 8.97 42.93
N TYR A 346 18.77 9.96 42.68
CA TYR A 346 18.57 11.07 43.62
C TYR A 346 18.05 10.60 44.98
N ARG A 347 17.15 9.61 45.00
CA ARG A 347 16.67 8.99 46.24
C ARG A 347 17.81 8.39 47.07
N ARG A 348 18.75 7.67 46.44
CA ARG A 348 19.93 7.08 47.12
C ARG A 348 20.84 8.16 47.70
N LEU A 349 21.19 9.17 46.91
CA LEU A 349 22.01 10.32 47.36
C LEU A 349 21.37 11.06 48.56
N CYS A 350 20.04 11.16 48.60
CA CYS A 350 19.33 11.71 49.76
C CYS A 350 19.30 10.79 50.99
N GLN A 351 19.41 9.46 50.81
CA GLN A 351 19.53 8.51 51.91
C GLN A 351 20.95 8.55 52.50
N GLU A 352 21.96 8.43 51.63
CA GLU A 352 23.39 8.53 51.98
C GLU A 352 23.71 9.86 52.69
N GLY A 353 23.20 10.99 52.18
CA GLY A 353 23.40 12.30 52.82
C GLY A 353 22.70 12.47 54.18
N ALA A 354 21.59 11.77 54.42
CA ALA A 354 20.88 11.78 55.70
C ALA A 354 21.60 10.92 56.76
N GLU A 355 22.22 9.81 56.35
CA GLU A 355 23.03 8.96 57.24
C GLU A 355 24.29 9.68 57.75
N ILE A 356 24.81 10.64 56.99
CA ILE A 356 25.95 11.51 57.35
C ILE A 356 25.52 12.68 58.28
N GLY A 357 24.22 12.83 58.56
CA GLY A 357 23.69 13.83 59.50
C GLY A 357 23.41 15.21 58.91
N GLY A 358 23.31 15.34 57.58
CA GLY A 358 22.83 16.57 56.94
C GLY A 358 21.33 16.81 57.17
N GLU A 359 20.91 18.07 57.20
CA GLU A 359 19.47 18.41 57.23
C GLU A 359 18.74 17.80 56.02
N GLN A 360 17.59 17.18 56.27
CA GLN A 360 16.81 16.51 55.23
C GLN A 360 16.28 17.56 54.22
N PRO A 361 16.73 17.55 52.96
CA PRO A 361 16.52 18.68 52.07
C PRO A 361 15.06 18.81 51.62
N VAL A 362 14.64 20.05 51.37
CA VAL A 362 13.27 20.44 50.91
C VAL A 362 12.82 19.67 49.65
N THR A 363 13.77 19.13 48.88
CA THR A 363 13.55 18.28 47.71
C THR A 363 12.89 16.93 48.02
N ALA A 364 13.00 16.39 49.24
CA ALA A 364 12.39 15.10 49.61
C ALA A 364 10.87 15.07 49.42
N ARG A 365 10.19 16.21 49.58
CA ARG A 365 8.76 16.36 49.27
C ARG A 365 8.50 16.34 47.77
N ARG A 366 9.27 17.12 47.00
CA ARG A 366 9.17 17.18 45.52
C ARG A 366 9.44 15.83 44.86
N LEU A 367 10.30 15.01 45.46
CA LEU A 367 10.58 13.66 44.98
C LEU A 367 9.32 12.77 45.05
N LYS A 368 8.58 12.81 46.16
CA LYS A 368 7.29 12.09 46.29
C LYS A 368 6.22 12.61 45.34
N GLU A 369 6.18 13.93 45.12
CA GLU A 369 5.26 14.56 44.16
C GLU A 369 5.58 14.13 42.72
N LEU A 370 6.86 14.02 42.35
CA LEU A 370 7.33 13.50 41.04
C LEU A 370 7.06 11.99 40.87
N GLU A 371 7.32 11.19 41.90
CA GLU A 371 7.05 9.75 41.90
C GLU A 371 5.55 9.44 41.72
N ALA A 372 4.67 10.23 42.34
CA ALA A 372 3.22 10.12 42.15
C ALA A 372 2.77 10.50 40.73
N GLN A 373 3.39 11.53 40.12
CA GLN A 373 3.12 11.93 38.74
C GLN A 373 3.56 10.86 37.74
N LEU A 374 4.75 10.27 37.93
CA LEU A 374 5.24 9.14 37.12
C LEU A 374 4.26 7.97 37.18
N ALA A 375 3.88 7.51 38.37
CA ALA A 375 2.94 6.41 38.54
C ALA A 375 1.56 6.68 37.88
N GLY A 376 1.09 7.92 37.90
CA GLY A 376 -0.14 8.32 37.20
C GLY A 376 -0.04 8.22 35.68
N TRP A 377 1.08 8.65 35.09
CA TRP A 377 1.31 8.54 33.64
C TRP A 377 1.46 7.10 33.17
N GLU A 378 2.10 6.24 33.98
CA GLU A 378 2.31 4.83 33.67
C GLU A 378 1.00 4.06 33.49
N CYS A 379 -0.04 4.39 34.27
CA CYS A 379 -1.36 3.77 34.15
C CYS A 379 -2.02 4.07 32.79
N VAL A 380 -1.95 5.32 32.33
CA VAL A 380 -2.49 5.74 31.01
C VAL A 380 -1.76 5.04 29.87
N PHE A 381 -0.42 4.97 29.95
CA PHE A 381 0.36 4.35 28.88
C PHE A 381 0.14 2.84 28.75
N VAL A 382 -0.16 2.11 29.82
CA VAL A 382 -0.47 0.67 29.74
C VAL A 382 -1.81 0.41 29.03
N GLU A 383 -2.81 1.29 29.20
CA GLU A 383 -4.10 1.16 28.51
C GLU A 383 -3.99 1.51 27.01
N GLU A 384 -3.23 2.55 26.65
CA GLU A 384 -3.03 2.93 25.24
C GLU A 384 -1.99 2.05 24.50
N SER A 385 -1.01 1.45 25.19
CA SER A 385 0.08 0.69 24.55
C SER A 385 -0.29 -0.72 24.08
N PHE A 386 -1.58 -1.02 23.87
CA PHE A 386 -2.04 -2.20 23.13
C PHE A 386 -1.80 -2.08 21.61
N PHE A 387 -0.55 -1.77 21.25
CA PHE A 387 0.03 -1.87 19.92
C PHE A 387 1.08 -3.00 19.90
N PRO A 388 0.67 -4.27 19.77
CA PRO A 388 1.60 -5.35 19.50
C PRO A 388 2.21 -5.14 18.11
N VAL A 389 3.46 -4.70 18.09
CA VAL A 389 4.35 -4.93 16.95
C VAL A 389 4.62 -6.44 16.90
N GLN A 390 4.30 -7.06 15.77
CA GLN A 390 4.77 -8.40 15.37
C GLN A 390 5.69 -8.23 14.17
#